data_AF-A0A4Y2F0P5-F1
#
_entry.id   AF-A0A4Y2F0P5-F1
#
_cell.length_a   1.000
_cell.length_b   1.000
_cell.length_c   1.000
_cell.angle_alpha   90.00
_cell.angle_beta   90.00
_cell.angle_gamma   90.00
#
_symmetry.space_group_name_H-M   'P 1'
#
loop_
_entity.id
_entity.type
_entity.pdbx_description
1 polymer ?
#
loop_
_entity_poly.entity_id
_entity_poly.type
_entity_poly.pdbx_seq_one_letter_code
_entity_poly.pdbx_strand_id
1 'polypeptide(L)'
;MRLGIPSTAVGDRFGVSDRAVAAVASSFPHDVGLITSKNSDLVVDKNKLRREKAKVRKDLKCQALSEAQALPLKGLYFDGRKDSTLIEERVDTKRYMRKARGTFISY
;
A
#
# COMPACT_ATOMS: atom_id res chain seq x y z
N MET A 1 8.27 -22.19 3.64
CA MET A 1 7.14 -21.43 4.24
C MET A 1 7.39 -19.94 4.02
N ARG A 2 6.43 -19.19 3.45
CA ARG A 2 6.49 -17.71 3.42
C ARG A 2 5.99 -17.21 4.79
N LEU A 3 6.91 -16.83 5.67
CA LEU A 3 6.53 -16.11 6.88
C LEU A 3 6.19 -14.68 6.45
N GLY A 4 4.91 -14.41 6.19
CA GLY A 4 4.45 -13.04 5.98
C GLY A 4 4.73 -12.28 7.27
N ILE A 5 5.76 -11.42 7.28
CA ILE A 5 6.20 -10.77 8.51
C ILE A 5 5.21 -9.62 8.80
N PRO A 6 4.33 -9.73 9.81
CA PRO A 6 3.33 -8.70 10.11
C PRO A 6 3.98 -7.37 10.51
N SER A 7 5.25 -7.39 10.92
CA SER A 7 6.02 -6.21 11.30
C SER A 7 6.30 -5.24 10.14
N THR A 8 6.28 -5.72 8.88
CA THR A 8 6.50 -4.87 7.70
C THR A 8 5.49 -3.73 7.60
N ALA A 9 4.22 -4.01 7.89
CA ALA A 9 3.14 -3.03 7.86
C ALA A 9 3.14 -2.09 9.07
N VAL A 10 3.71 -2.51 10.21
CA VAL A 10 3.77 -1.66 11.43
C VAL A 10 4.72 -0.48 11.20
N GLY A 11 5.88 -0.72 10.59
CA GLY A 11 6.84 0.35 10.33
C GLY A 11 6.29 1.48 9.48
N ASP A 12 5.63 1.15 8.36
CA ASP A 12 5.09 2.16 7.46
C ASP A 12 3.86 2.89 8.05
N ARG A 13 3.09 2.24 8.93
CA ARG A 13 1.93 2.84 9.60
C ARG A 13 2.32 3.84 10.71
N PHE A 14 3.38 3.54 11.45
CA PHE A 14 3.79 4.31 12.63
C PHE A 14 5.08 5.13 12.42
N GLY A 15 5.60 5.19 11.19
CA GLY A 15 6.84 5.91 10.87
C GLY A 15 8.10 5.33 11.52
N VAL A 16 8.08 4.04 11.90
CA VAL A 16 9.21 3.40 12.60
C VAL A 16 10.32 3.06 11.62
N SER A 17 11.57 3.30 12.04
CA SER A 17 12.73 2.97 11.20
C SER A 17 12.82 1.49 10.86
N ASP A 18 13.25 1.18 9.64
CA ASP A 18 13.47 -0.21 9.20
C ASP A 18 14.45 -0.99 10.11
N ARG A 19 15.39 -0.29 10.76
CA ARG A 19 16.33 -0.91 11.71
C ARG A 19 15.61 -1.36 12.97
N ALA A 20 14.73 -0.53 13.53
CA ALA A 20 13.96 -0.88 14.71
C ALA A 20 12.97 -2.03 14.41
N VAL A 21 12.33 -1.98 13.24
CA VAL A 21 11.44 -3.05 12.77
C VAL A 21 12.20 -4.37 12.58
N ALA A 22 13.41 -4.33 12.01
CA ALA A 22 14.28 -5.49 11.85
C ALA A 22 14.71 -6.10 13.19
N ALA A 23 15.02 -5.27 14.19
CA ALA A 23 15.37 -5.73 15.53
C ALA A 23 14.20 -6.47 16.22
N VAL A 24 13.00 -5.89 16.19
CA VAL A 24 11.79 -6.51 16.73
C VAL A 24 11.41 -7.77 15.96
N ALA A 25 11.53 -7.76 14.63
CA ALA A 25 11.25 -8.93 13.79
C ALA A 25 12.26 -10.06 14.00
N SER A 26 13.50 -9.74 14.39
CA SER A 26 14.55 -10.72 14.66
C SER A 26 14.49 -11.29 16.08
N SER A 27 13.89 -10.58 17.05
CA SER A 27 13.75 -11.08 18.42
C SER A 27 12.81 -12.28 18.50
N PHE A 28 11.68 -12.24 17.79
CA PHE A 28 10.70 -13.33 17.81
C PHE A 28 11.29 -14.72 17.42
N PRO A 29 11.94 -14.89 16.25
CA PRO A 29 12.57 -16.16 15.90
C PRO A 29 13.80 -16.49 16.77
N HIS A 30 14.43 -15.52 17.42
CA HIS A 30 15.46 -15.78 18.42
C HIS A 30 14.86 -16.39 19.69
N ASP A 31 13.75 -15.84 20.18
CA ASP A 31 13.06 -16.31 21.39
C ASP A 31 12.43 -17.70 21.22
N VAL A 32 11.97 -18.01 20.00
CA VAL A 32 11.41 -19.34 19.64
C VAL A 32 12.52 -20.37 19.32
N GLY A 33 13.80 -19.99 19.39
CA GLY A 33 14.92 -20.89 19.13
C GLY A 33 15.12 -21.28 17.66
N LEU A 34 14.43 -20.61 16.74
CA LEU A 34 14.61 -20.76 15.28
C LEU A 34 15.94 -20.18 14.81
N ILE A 35 16.43 -19.16 15.50
CA ILE A 35 17.76 -18.59 15.30
C ILE A 35 18.66 -19.06 16.44
N THR A 36 19.78 -19.68 16.07
CA THR A 36 20.85 -20.05 17.01
C THR A 36 22.14 -19.39 16.56
N SER A 37 23.14 -19.32 17.43
CA SER A 37 24.44 -18.70 17.10
C SER A 37 25.13 -19.30 15.87
N LYS A 38 24.81 -20.55 15.52
CA LYS A 38 25.30 -21.22 14.31
C LYS A 38 24.47 -20.95 13.06
N ASN A 39 23.17 -20.72 13.20
CA ASN A 39 22.23 -20.59 12.08
C ASN A 39 21.47 -19.27 12.17
N SER A 40 21.97 -18.26 11.44
CA SER A 40 21.41 -16.91 11.38
C SER A 40 20.60 -16.61 10.11
N ASP A 41 20.29 -17.63 9.30
CA ASP A 41 19.62 -17.45 8.00
C ASP A 41 18.23 -16.83 8.14
N LEU A 42 17.56 -17.11 9.25
CA LEU A 42 16.24 -16.60 9.58
C LEU A 42 16.27 -15.20 10.23
N VAL A 43 17.45 -14.62 10.48
CA VAL A 43 17.57 -13.24 10.98
C VAL A 43 16.97 -12.28 9.96
N VAL A 44 16.08 -11.40 10.44
CA VAL A 44 15.45 -10.36 9.63
C VAL A 44 16.35 -9.13 9.63
N ASP A 45 17.25 -9.05 8.65
CA ASP A 45 18.06 -7.85 8.46
C ASP A 45 17.26 -6.73 7.75
N LYS A 46 17.81 -5.51 7.79
CA LYS A 46 17.22 -4.32 7.16
C LYS A 46 17.00 -4.50 5.65
N ASN A 47 17.90 -5.18 4.94
CA ASN A 47 17.82 -5.38 3.51
C ASN A 47 16.75 -6.43 3.13
N LYS A 48 16.64 -7.53 3.87
CA LYS A 48 15.55 -8.51 3.76
C LYS A 48 14.20 -7.84 4.00
N LEU A 49 14.09 -7.03 5.06
CA LEU A 49 12.89 -6.25 5.33
C LEU A 49 12.53 -5.31 4.17
N ARG A 50 13.51 -4.57 3.63
CA ARG A 50 13.31 -3.66 2.50
C ARG A 50 12.81 -4.38 1.24
N ARG A 51 13.34 -5.59 0.97
CA ARG A 51 12.91 -6.43 -0.16
C ARG A 51 11.47 -6.90 0.01
N GLU A 52 11.11 -7.40 1.19
CA GLU A 52 9.74 -7.83 1.47
C GLU A 52 8.75 -6.66 1.41
N LYS A 53 9.09 -5.50 1.99
CA LYS A 53 8.30 -4.26 1.84
C LYS A 53 8.10 -3.86 0.38
N ALA A 54 9.12 -4.01 -0.46
CA ALA A 54 8.99 -3.68 -1.88
C ALA A 54 8.05 -4.64 -2.62
N LYS A 55 8.07 -5.94 -2.29
CA LYS A 55 7.13 -6.93 -2.84
C LYS A 55 5.70 -6.63 -2.42
N VAL A 56 5.46 -6.47 -1.12
CA VAL A 56 4.13 -6.15 -0.56
C VAL A 56 3.55 -4.89 -1.18
N ARG A 57 4.36 -3.82 -1.34
CA ARG A 57 3.90 -2.58 -1.99
C ARG A 57 3.56 -2.77 -3.47
N LYS A 58 4.28 -3.64 -4.19
CA LYS A 58 3.96 -3.95 -5.59
C LYS A 58 2.66 -4.74 -5.68
N ASP A 59 2.51 -5.77 -4.86
CA ASP A 59 1.32 -6.63 -4.85
C ASP A 59 0.07 -5.82 -4.48
N LEU A 60 0.16 -4.96 -3.46
CA LEU A 60 -0.91 -4.07 -3.05
C LEU A 60 -1.29 -3.06 -4.14
N LYS A 61 -0.31 -2.50 -4.86
CA LYS A 61 -0.59 -1.63 -6.00
C LYS A 61 -1.31 -2.37 -7.12
N CYS A 62 -0.92 -3.60 -7.43
CA CYS A 62 -1.59 -4.41 -8.44
C CYS A 62 -3.04 -4.71 -8.05
N GLN A 63 -3.29 -5.08 -6.79
CA GLN A 63 -4.64 -5.27 -6.25
C GLN A 63 -5.47 -3.98 -6.31
N ALA A 64 -4.92 -2.88 -5.81
CA ALA A 64 -5.60 -1.58 -5.83
C ALA A 64 -5.91 -1.12 -7.26
N LEU A 65 -5.03 -1.36 -8.23
CA LEU A 65 -5.28 -1.05 -9.64
C LEU A 65 -6.37 -1.95 -10.23
N SER A 66 -6.41 -3.24 -9.90
CA SER A 66 -7.49 -4.12 -10.38
C SER A 66 -8.84 -3.75 -9.76
N GLU A 67 -8.86 -3.43 -8.46
CA GLU A 67 -10.07 -3.02 -7.76
C GLU A 67 -10.56 -1.65 -8.25
N ALA A 68 -9.65 -0.70 -8.50
CA ALA A 68 -9.99 0.60 -9.05
C ALA A 68 -10.46 0.53 -10.52
N GLN A 69 -10.06 -0.49 -11.28
CA GLN A 69 -10.61 -0.75 -12.63
C GLN A 69 -11.97 -1.46 -12.56
N ALA A 70 -12.19 -2.30 -11.55
CA ALA A 70 -13.46 -3.00 -11.33
C ALA A 70 -14.56 -2.07 -10.79
N LEU A 71 -14.18 -1.06 -9.98
CA LEU A 71 -15.09 -0.03 -9.51
C LEU A 71 -15.08 1.16 -10.48
N PRO A 72 -16.24 1.66 -10.95
CA PRO A 72 -16.31 2.89 -11.73
C PRO A 72 -16.11 4.12 -10.83
N LEU A 73 -14.93 4.26 -10.21
CA LEU A 73 -14.57 5.42 -9.40
C LEU A 73 -14.22 6.59 -10.33
N LYS A 74 -15.17 7.50 -10.52
CA LYS A 74 -15.01 8.71 -11.37
C LYS A 74 -14.13 9.80 -10.72
N GLY A 75 -13.75 9.64 -9.46
CA GLY A 75 -12.84 10.53 -8.74
C GLY A 75 -13.23 10.70 -7.27
N LEU A 76 -12.24 10.80 -6.39
CA LEU A 76 -12.41 11.15 -4.97
C LEU A 76 -11.94 12.61 -4.81
N TYR A 77 -12.86 13.53 -4.55
CA TYR A 77 -12.57 14.96 -4.42
C TYR A 77 -12.65 15.39 -2.95
N PHE A 78 -11.56 16.00 -2.45
CA PHE A 78 -11.45 16.47 -1.08
C PHE A 78 -11.83 17.95 -0.89
N ASP A 79 -12.28 18.65 -1.95
CA ASP A 79 -12.60 20.10 -1.88
C ASP A 79 -14.01 20.41 -1.36
N GLY A 80 -14.83 19.39 -1.07
CA GLY A 80 -16.18 19.56 -0.53
C GLY A 80 -17.20 20.21 -1.48
N ARG A 81 -16.90 20.40 -2.77
CA ARG A 81 -17.86 21.00 -3.71
C ARG A 81 -18.94 20.02 -4.12
N LYS A 82 -20.12 20.26 -3.58
CA LYS A 82 -21.32 19.43 -3.63
C LYS A 82 -22.07 19.44 -4.97
N ASP A 83 -21.86 20.41 -5.86
CA ASP A 83 -22.92 20.73 -6.84
C ASP A 83 -22.58 20.59 -8.33
N SER A 84 -21.31 20.46 -8.72
CA SER A 84 -20.95 20.16 -10.12
C SER A 84 -19.45 19.96 -10.29
N THR A 85 -19.06 18.92 -11.03
CA THR A 85 -17.66 18.70 -11.45
C THR A 85 -17.55 18.92 -12.96
N LEU A 86 -16.48 19.59 -13.39
CA LEU A 86 -16.13 19.68 -14.81
C LEU A 86 -15.42 18.38 -15.21
N ILE A 87 -16.02 17.62 -16.11
CA ILE A 87 -15.45 16.39 -16.67
C ILE A 87 -14.94 16.70 -18.08
N GLU A 88 -13.73 16.24 -18.37
CA GLU A 88 -13.17 16.25 -19.72
C GLU A 88 -13.70 15.03 -20.49
N GLU A 89 -14.53 15.27 -21.50
CA GLU A 89 -15.05 14.25 -22.39
C GLU A 89 -14.28 14.27 -23.71
N ARG A 90 -13.79 13.10 -24.14
CA ARG A 90 -13.17 12.95 -25.46
C ARG A 90 -14.21 12.43 -26.43
N VAL A 91 -14.49 13.21 -27.47
CA VAL A 91 -15.28 12.80 -28.63
C VAL A 91 -14.37 12.91 -29.84
N ASP A 92 -14.16 11.79 -30.51
CA ASP A 92 -13.17 11.61 -31.58
C ASP A 92 -11.75 12.01 -31.14
N THR A 93 -11.22 13.10 -31.71
CA THR A 93 -9.90 13.70 -31.41
C THR A 93 -10.00 14.96 -30.55
N LYS A 94 -11.21 15.43 -30.22
CA LYS A 94 -11.42 16.70 -29.51
C LYS A 94 -11.82 16.46 -28.05
N ARG A 95 -11.33 17.35 -27.19
CA ARG A 95 -11.59 17.36 -25.74
C ARG A 95 -12.61 18.45 -25.45
N TYR A 96 -13.71 18.09 -24.79
CA TYR A 96 -14.78 19.01 -24.42
C TYR A 96 -14.95 19.02 -22.90
N MET A 97 -15.14 20.20 -22.32
CA MET A 97 -15.45 20.34 -20.90
C MET A 97 -16.96 20.36 -20.71
N ARG A 98 -17.49 19.41 -19.95
CA ARG A 98 -18.91 19.39 -19.57
C ARG A 98 -19.07 19.45 -18.06
N LYS A 99 -20.08 20.17 -17.58
CA LYS A 99 -20.50 20.09 -16.18
C LYS A 99 -21.34 18.84 -16.00
N ALA A 100 -20.87 17.92 -15.16
CA ALA A 100 -21.65 16.78 -14.73
C ALA A 100 -22.02 16.96 -13.26
N ARG A 101 -23.30 16.71 -12.93
CA ARG A 101 -23.74 16.51 -11.55
C ARG A 101 -23.47 15.04 -11.22
N GLY A 102 -22.51 14.79 -10.34
CA GLY A 102 -22.23 13.45 -9.83
C GLY A 102 -23.16 13.11 -8.68
N THR A 103 -23.51 11.84 -8.51
CA THR A 103 -24.04 11.35 -7.24
C THR A 103 -22.84 11.19 -6.31
N PHE A 104 -22.72 12.08 -5.32
CA PHE A 104 -21.54 12.14 -4.47
C PHE A 104 -21.73 11.30 -3.20
N ILE A 105 -20.71 10.50 -2.85
CA ILE A 105 -20.58 9.92 -1.52
C ILE A 105 -19.63 10.85 -0.75
N SER A 106 -20.19 11.69 0.13
CA SER A 106 -19.44 12.48 1.11
C SER A 106 -19.30 11.67 2.40
N TYR A 107 -18.09 11.61 2.96
CA TYR A 107 -17.84 11.13 4.33
C TYR A 107 -17.75 12.31 5.29
#